data_AF-A0A1A8QMS8-F1
#
_entry.id   AF-A0A1A8QMS8-F1
#
_cell.length_a   1.000
_cell.length_b   1.000
_cell.length_c   1.000
_cell.angle_alpha   90.00
_cell.angle_beta   90.00
_cell.angle_gamma   90.00
#
_symmetry.space_group_name_H-M   'P 1'
#
loop_
_entity.id
_entity.type
_entity.pdbx_description
1 polymer ?
#
loop_
_entity_poly.entity_id
_entity_poly.type
_entity_poly.pdbx_seq_one_letter_code
_entity_poly.pdbx_strand_id
1 'polypeptide(L)'
;AAQHSMTGSAISKAVCKATTHEVSGPKKKHLDYLIYCTNEMNVNIPQLADTLFERTANSSWVVVFKALITTHHLMMYGNERFIQYLASRNTLFNLNNFLDKGALQGYDMSTFIRRYSRYLNEKAMSYRLVAVDFTKMKR
;
A
#
# COMPACT_ATOMS: atom_id res chain seq x y z
N ALA A 1 -21.21 -9.71 -12.87
CA ALA A 1 -19.88 -10.27 -13.21
C ALA A 1 -19.01 -9.30 -14.03
N ALA A 2 -19.49 -8.71 -15.14
CA ALA A 2 -18.68 -7.86 -16.02
C ALA A 2 -18.15 -6.54 -15.40
N GLN A 3 -18.95 -5.86 -14.55
CA GLN A 3 -18.54 -4.61 -13.91
C GLN A 3 -17.36 -4.77 -12.93
N HIS A 4 -17.29 -5.89 -12.22
CA HIS A 4 -16.18 -6.20 -11.30
C HIS A 4 -14.85 -6.45 -12.04
N SER A 5 -14.90 -7.07 -13.23
CA SER A 5 -13.70 -7.29 -14.06
C SER A 5 -13.12 -5.96 -14.59
N MET A 6 -13.98 -5.05 -15.04
CA MET A 6 -13.58 -3.73 -15.55
C MET A 6 -12.97 -2.84 -14.46
N THR A 7 -13.58 -2.82 -13.26
CA THR A 7 -13.06 -2.05 -12.12
C THR A 7 -11.75 -2.64 -11.59
N GLY A 8 -11.62 -3.96 -11.49
CA GLY A 8 -10.37 -4.62 -11.10
C GLY A 8 -9.21 -4.28 -12.04
N SER A 9 -9.44 -4.27 -13.36
CA SER A 9 -8.44 -3.86 -14.35
C SER A 9 -7.99 -2.40 -14.20
N ALA A 10 -8.91 -1.50 -13.88
CA ALA A 10 -8.61 -0.08 -13.69
C ALA A 10 -7.78 0.16 -12.41
N ILE A 11 -8.13 -0.51 -11.32
CA ILE A 11 -7.40 -0.47 -10.04
C ILE A 11 -5.97 -0.97 -10.23
N SER A 12 -5.78 -2.12 -10.89
CA SER A 12 -4.45 -2.68 -11.13
C SER A 12 -3.56 -1.70 -11.93
N LYS A 13 -4.12 -1.10 -12.99
CA LYS A 13 -3.42 -0.06 -13.77
C LYS A 13 -3.05 1.15 -12.91
N ALA A 14 -3.95 1.62 -12.03
CA ALA A 14 -3.68 2.76 -11.17
C ALA A 14 -2.58 2.46 -10.14
N VAL A 15 -2.58 1.27 -9.54
CA VAL A 15 -1.51 0.81 -8.63
C VAL A 15 -0.16 0.75 -9.36
N CYS A 16 -0.11 0.19 -10.57
CA CYS A 16 1.10 0.17 -11.39
C CYS A 16 1.62 1.58 -11.73
N LYS A 17 0.72 2.52 -12.03
CA LYS A 17 1.08 3.93 -12.27
C LYS A 17 1.54 4.67 -11.01
N ALA A 18 1.04 4.30 -9.83
CA ALA A 18 1.53 4.82 -8.55
C ALA A 18 2.90 4.24 -8.17
N THR A 19 3.25 3.06 -8.67
CA THR A 19 4.43 2.26 -8.29
C THR A 19 5.37 1.98 -9.47
N THR A 20 5.63 3.00 -10.28
CA THR A 20 6.60 2.95 -11.38
C THR A 20 8.04 2.90 -10.86
N HIS A 21 8.99 2.50 -11.71
CA HIS A 21 10.43 2.54 -11.44
C HIS A 21 11.03 3.97 -11.44
N GLU A 22 10.23 5.00 -11.73
CA GLU A 22 10.66 6.40 -11.65
C GLU A 22 11.01 6.75 -10.20
N VAL A 23 12.25 7.23 -9.98
CA VAL A 23 12.79 7.61 -8.66
C VAL A 23 12.19 8.94 -8.19
N SER A 24 10.89 8.89 -7.91
CA SER A 24 10.07 9.98 -7.41
C SER A 24 8.93 9.40 -6.56
N GLY A 25 8.30 10.23 -5.74
CA GLY A 25 7.13 9.80 -4.97
C GLY A 25 5.97 9.36 -5.89
N PRO A 26 5.01 8.56 -5.39
CA PRO A 26 3.79 8.26 -6.16
C PRO A 26 3.10 9.57 -6.58
N LYS A 27 2.81 9.73 -7.87
CA LYS A 27 2.22 10.97 -8.38
C LYS A 27 0.84 11.18 -7.77
N LYS A 28 0.58 12.39 -7.28
CA LYS A 28 -0.67 12.77 -6.58
C LYS A 28 -1.94 12.31 -7.30
N LYS A 29 -2.03 12.51 -8.62
CA LYS A 29 -3.19 12.08 -9.43
C LYS A 29 -3.53 10.58 -9.32
N HIS A 30 -2.54 9.72 -9.08
CA HIS A 30 -2.77 8.28 -8.91
C HIS A 30 -3.19 7.96 -7.47
N LEU A 31 -2.62 8.64 -6.48
CA LEU A 31 -3.04 8.54 -5.08
C LEU A 31 -4.49 9.01 -4.89
N ASP A 32 -4.84 10.17 -5.44
CA ASP A 32 -6.19 10.73 -5.36
C ASP A 32 -7.22 9.78 -5.99
N TYR A 33 -6.89 9.16 -7.14
CA TYR A 33 -7.75 8.15 -7.77
C TYR A 33 -7.91 6.90 -6.91
N LEU A 34 -6.83 6.39 -6.30
CA LEU A 34 -6.91 5.22 -5.43
C LEU A 34 -7.70 5.52 -4.15
N ILE A 35 -7.57 6.71 -3.56
CA ILE A 35 -8.41 7.18 -2.45
C ILE A 35 -9.87 7.18 -2.87
N TYR A 36 -10.19 7.75 -4.03
CA TYR A 36 -11.55 7.71 -4.59
C TYR A 36 -12.06 6.27 -4.67
N CYS A 37 -11.26 5.35 -5.24
CA CYS A 37 -11.64 3.93 -5.30
C CYS A 37 -11.95 3.32 -3.92
N THR A 38 -11.24 3.71 -2.85
CA THR A 38 -11.56 3.20 -1.50
C THR A 38 -12.92 3.66 -0.96
N ASN A 39 -13.47 4.77 -1.47
CA ASN A 39 -14.78 5.28 -1.05
C ASN A 39 -15.94 4.65 -1.83
N GLU A 40 -15.68 4.12 -3.01
CA GLU A 40 -16.69 3.49 -3.86
C GLU A 40 -17.18 2.16 -3.25
N MET A 41 -18.49 1.99 -3.08
CA MET A 41 -19.05 0.77 -2.46
C MET A 41 -18.79 -0.50 -3.27
N ASN A 42 -18.75 -0.37 -4.60
CA ASN A 42 -18.61 -1.50 -5.53
C ASN A 42 -17.14 -1.90 -5.80
N VAL A 43 -16.18 -1.19 -5.22
CA VAL A 43 -14.75 -1.51 -5.36
C VAL A 43 -14.35 -2.63 -4.40
N ASN A 44 -13.65 -3.63 -4.96
CA ASN A 44 -13.09 -4.74 -4.19
C ASN A 44 -11.82 -4.30 -3.46
N ILE A 45 -11.94 -3.96 -2.18
CA ILE A 45 -10.83 -3.56 -1.30
C ILE A 45 -9.76 -4.66 -1.17
N PRO A 46 -10.10 -5.95 -0.95
CA PRO A 46 -9.12 -7.03 -0.98
C PRO A 46 -8.26 -7.02 -2.25
N GLN A 47 -8.87 -6.91 -3.43
CA GLN A 47 -8.14 -6.89 -4.69
C GLN A 47 -7.17 -5.70 -4.80
N LEU A 48 -7.58 -4.51 -4.35
CA LEU A 48 -6.71 -3.33 -4.30
C LEU A 48 -5.49 -3.58 -3.39
N ALA A 49 -5.71 -4.12 -2.20
CA ALA A 49 -4.64 -4.45 -1.26
C ALA A 49 -3.71 -5.55 -1.79
N ASP A 50 -4.27 -6.61 -2.37
CA ASP A 50 -3.50 -7.70 -2.99
C ASP A 50 -2.62 -7.19 -4.12
N THR A 51 -3.16 -6.31 -4.98
CA THR A 51 -2.35 -5.67 -6.03
C THR A 51 -1.16 -4.89 -5.43
N LEU A 52 -1.36 -4.16 -4.33
CA LEU A 52 -0.26 -3.46 -3.64
C LEU A 52 0.76 -4.43 -3.04
N PHE A 53 0.32 -5.55 -2.47
CA PHE A 53 1.22 -6.60 -1.98
C PHE A 53 2.04 -7.22 -3.11
N GLU A 54 1.43 -7.49 -4.26
CA GLU A 54 2.16 -7.96 -5.45
C GLU A 54 3.26 -6.98 -5.87
N ARG A 55 3.01 -5.66 -5.79
CA ARG A 55 4.06 -4.66 -6.07
C ARG A 55 5.23 -4.75 -5.08
N THR A 56 4.99 -5.13 -3.82
CA THR A 56 6.07 -5.32 -2.83
C THR A 56 6.94 -6.54 -3.06
N ALA A 57 6.51 -7.49 -3.91
CA ALA A 57 7.35 -8.62 -4.34
C ALA A 57 8.35 -8.26 -5.46
N ASN A 58 8.34 -7.02 -5.94
CA ASN A 58 9.31 -6.56 -6.94
C ASN A 58 10.72 -6.48 -6.35
N SER A 59 11.76 -6.70 -7.16
CA SER A 59 13.16 -6.57 -6.73
C SER A 59 13.62 -5.11 -6.60
N SER A 60 12.97 -4.18 -7.29
CA SER A 60 13.34 -2.76 -7.31
C SER A 60 12.89 -2.06 -6.02
N TRP A 61 13.84 -1.48 -5.30
CA TRP A 61 13.57 -0.70 -4.09
C TRP A 61 12.56 0.43 -4.36
N VAL A 62 12.62 1.06 -5.54
CA VAL A 62 11.73 2.16 -5.94
C VAL A 62 10.27 1.69 -5.95
N VAL A 63 10.01 0.56 -6.60
CA VAL A 63 8.66 -0.01 -6.72
C VAL A 63 8.13 -0.42 -5.35
N VAL A 64 8.94 -1.17 -4.59
CA VAL A 64 8.55 -1.66 -3.27
C VAL A 64 8.27 -0.50 -2.31
N PHE A 65 9.15 0.51 -2.28
CA PHE A 65 8.95 1.65 -1.39
C PHE A 65 7.72 2.47 -1.80
N LYS A 66 7.51 2.73 -3.10
CA LYS A 66 6.31 3.43 -3.57
C LYS A 66 5.03 2.65 -3.28
N ALA A 67 5.06 1.31 -3.29
CA ALA A 67 3.93 0.49 -2.87
C ALA A 67 3.63 0.70 -1.37
N LEU A 68 4.65 0.65 -0.49
CA LEU A 68 4.48 0.94 0.93
C LEU A 68 3.96 2.37 1.18
N ILE A 69 4.50 3.37 0.49
CA ILE A 69 4.04 4.77 0.59
C ILE A 69 2.58 4.88 0.15
N THR A 70 2.21 4.23 -0.96
CA THR A 70 0.84 4.22 -1.46
C THR A 70 -0.11 3.55 -0.46
N THR A 71 0.27 2.40 0.10
CA THR A 71 -0.50 1.75 1.16
C THR A 71 -0.69 2.65 2.38
N HIS A 72 0.38 3.27 2.87
CA HIS A 72 0.29 4.21 3.99
C HIS A 72 -0.64 5.37 3.68
N HIS A 73 -0.54 5.94 2.47
CA HIS A 73 -1.39 7.03 2.03
C HIS A 73 -2.87 6.64 2.03
N LEU A 74 -3.20 5.42 1.60
CA LEU A 74 -4.57 4.90 1.65
C LEU A 74 -5.05 4.63 3.08
N MET A 75 -4.17 4.18 3.99
CA MET A 75 -4.52 4.04 5.42
C MET A 75 -4.87 5.39 6.05
N MET A 76 -4.14 6.45 5.68
CA MET A 76 -4.30 7.78 6.27
C MET A 76 -5.46 8.57 5.66
N TYR A 77 -5.57 8.58 4.32
CA TYR A 77 -6.47 9.48 3.60
C TYR A 77 -7.60 8.74 2.86
N GLY A 78 -7.51 7.42 2.74
CA GLY A 78 -8.56 6.58 2.18
C GLY A 78 -9.69 6.29 3.17
N ASN A 79 -10.70 5.58 2.67
CA ASN A 79 -11.80 5.08 3.47
C ASN A 79 -11.33 4.03 4.49
N GLU A 80 -11.93 4.01 5.67
CA GLU A 80 -11.54 3.09 6.75
C GLU A 80 -11.66 1.61 6.39
N ARG A 81 -12.51 1.24 5.43
CA ARG A 81 -12.61 -0.12 4.90
C ARG A 81 -11.26 -0.68 4.46
N PHE A 82 -10.35 0.17 3.99
CA PHE A 82 -9.01 -0.24 3.60
C PHE A 82 -8.16 -0.68 4.80
N ILE A 83 -8.04 0.15 5.85
CA ILE A 83 -7.25 -0.23 7.04
C ILE A 83 -7.92 -1.35 7.84
N GLN A 84 -9.26 -1.41 7.89
CA GLN A 84 -10.02 -2.51 8.47
C GLN A 84 -9.68 -3.85 7.78
N TYR A 85 -9.61 -3.86 6.45
CA TYR A 85 -9.19 -5.05 5.70
C TYR A 85 -7.74 -5.43 6.01
N LEU A 86 -6.81 -4.47 6.07
CA LEU A 86 -5.42 -4.79 6.44
C LEU A 86 -5.34 -5.36 7.87
N ALA A 87 -6.09 -4.79 8.81
CA ALA A 87 -6.14 -5.24 10.20
C ALA A 87 -6.77 -6.64 10.36
N SER A 88 -7.61 -7.09 9.44
CA SER A 88 -8.21 -8.44 9.48
C SER A 88 -7.29 -9.54 8.95
N ARG A 89 -6.21 -9.19 8.25
CA ARG A 89 -5.25 -10.18 7.73
C ARG A 89 -4.31 -10.69 8.82
N ASN A 90 -3.94 -11.97 8.71
CA ASN A 90 -2.90 -12.58 9.55
C ASN A 90 -1.49 -12.18 9.09
N THR A 91 -1.32 -11.90 7.80
CA THR A 91 -0.04 -11.50 7.20
C THR A 91 -0.23 -10.32 6.26
N LEU A 92 0.70 -9.37 6.36
CA LEU A 92 0.78 -8.15 5.55
C LEU A 92 2.11 -8.15 4.78
N PHE A 93 3.05 -7.26 5.09
CA PHE A 93 4.33 -7.17 4.40
C PHE A 93 5.38 -8.09 5.04
N ASN A 94 5.98 -8.99 4.25
CA ASN A 94 7.11 -9.81 4.66
C ASN A 94 8.42 -9.34 3.98
N LEU A 95 8.87 -8.15 4.35
CA LEU A 95 10.04 -7.50 3.74
C LEU A 95 11.28 -7.50 4.64
N ASN A 96 11.29 -8.29 5.73
CA ASN A 96 12.38 -8.29 6.73
C ASN A 96 13.78 -8.53 6.13
N ASN A 97 13.86 -9.28 5.04
CA ASN A 97 15.10 -9.59 4.32
C ASN A 97 15.18 -8.90 2.96
N PHE A 98 14.33 -7.90 2.69
CA PHE A 98 14.37 -7.16 1.43
C PHE A 98 15.75 -6.52 1.24
N LEU A 99 16.31 -6.71 0.04
CA LEU A 99 17.61 -6.18 -0.36
C LEU A 99 17.67 -6.01 -1.88
N ASP A 100 17.75 -4.77 -2.34
CA ASP A 100 18.04 -4.42 -3.72
C ASP A 100 19.55 -4.19 -3.88
N LYS A 101 20.20 -5.04 -4.67
CA LYS A 101 21.65 -4.98 -4.96
C LYS A 101 21.97 -4.28 -6.29
N GLY A 102 20.98 -3.73 -6.99
CA GLY A 102 21.17 -3.18 -8.33
C GLY A 102 22.00 -1.88 -8.39
N ALA A 103 21.96 -1.07 -7.33
CA ALA A 103 22.74 0.15 -7.20
C ALA A 103 23.03 0.47 -5.72
N LEU A 104 24.04 1.32 -5.45
CA LEU A 104 24.40 1.73 -4.09
C LEU A 104 23.19 2.29 -3.31
N GLN A 105 22.39 3.15 -3.97
CA GLN A 105 21.17 3.69 -3.39
C GLN A 105 20.15 2.59 -3.03
N GLY A 106 20.06 1.51 -3.82
CA GLY A 106 19.16 0.40 -3.52
C GLY A 106 19.51 -0.32 -2.21
N TYR A 107 20.81 -0.47 -1.93
CA TYR A 107 21.28 -1.05 -0.67
C TYR A 107 20.86 -0.22 0.53
N ASP A 108 21.09 1.09 0.49
CA ASP A 108 20.73 2.01 1.57
C ASP A 108 19.20 2.05 1.78
N MET A 109 18.45 2.15 0.68
CA MET A 109 17.00 2.24 0.71
C MET A 109 16.34 0.94 1.20
N SER A 110 16.99 -0.21 1.01
CA SER A 110 16.51 -1.50 1.54
C SER A 110 16.40 -1.51 3.07
N THR A 111 17.27 -0.78 3.77
CA THR A 111 17.20 -0.62 5.23
C THR A 111 15.95 0.17 5.65
N PHE A 112 15.60 1.24 4.93
CA PHE A 112 14.40 2.02 5.21
C PHE A 112 13.12 1.26 4.84
N ILE A 113 13.12 0.50 3.75
CA ILE A 113 11.99 -0.36 3.35
C ILE A 113 11.64 -1.35 4.46
N ARG A 114 12.65 -2.07 5.00
CA ARG A 114 12.48 -3.00 6.12
C ARG A 114 11.85 -2.37 7.35
N ARG A 115 12.32 -1.18 7.73
CA ARG A 115 11.79 -0.44 8.89
C ARG A 115 10.36 0.04 8.63
N TYR A 116 10.10 0.56 7.43
CA TYR A 116 8.81 1.13 7.08
C TYR A 116 7.73 0.07 6.92
N SER A 117 8.05 -1.08 6.33
CA SER A 117 7.13 -2.22 6.26
C SER A 117 6.74 -2.72 7.64
N ARG A 118 7.71 -2.78 8.58
CA ARG A 118 7.42 -3.13 9.98
C ARG A 118 6.48 -2.11 10.61
N TYR A 119 6.74 -0.81 10.44
CA TYR A 119 5.84 0.24 10.93
C TYR A 119 4.41 0.08 10.40
N LEU A 120 4.22 -0.18 9.10
CA LEU A 120 2.88 -0.35 8.54
C LEU A 120 2.17 -1.60 9.05
N ASN A 121 2.90 -2.71 9.25
CA ASN A 121 2.36 -3.90 9.90
C ASN A 121 1.89 -3.57 11.34
N GLU A 122 2.71 -2.88 12.13
CA GLU A 122 2.36 -2.45 13.48
C GLU A 122 1.16 -1.47 13.50
N LYS A 123 1.07 -0.54 12.53
CA LYS A 123 -0.09 0.37 12.43
C LYS A 123 -1.39 -0.41 12.19
N ALA A 124 -1.38 -1.42 11.31
CA ALA A 124 -2.54 -2.26 11.07
C ALA A 124 -2.88 -3.15 12.29
N MET A 125 -1.87 -3.70 12.97
CA MET A 125 -2.06 -4.46 14.22
C MET A 125 -2.61 -3.59 15.35
N SER A 126 -2.12 -2.36 15.50
CA SER A 126 -2.67 -1.39 16.43
C SER A 126 -4.15 -1.14 16.15
N TYR A 127 -4.53 -0.92 14.89
CA TYR A 127 -5.93 -0.76 14.51
C TYR A 127 -6.75 -2.02 14.83
N ARG A 128 -6.22 -3.22 14.59
CA ARG A 128 -6.87 -4.50 14.93
C ARG A 128 -7.21 -4.62 16.41
N LEU A 129 -6.31 -4.17 17.29
CA LEU A 129 -6.45 -4.34 18.74
C LEU A 129 -7.51 -3.42 19.36
N VAL A 130 -7.64 -2.19 18.85
CA VAL A 130 -8.50 -1.17 19.48
C VAL A 130 -9.63 -0.67 18.57
N ALA A 131 -9.71 -1.15 17.32
CA ALA A 131 -10.68 -0.74 16.30
C ALA A 131 -10.71 0.78 16.01
N VAL A 132 -9.62 1.49 16.32
CA VAL A 132 -9.48 2.94 16.15
C VAL A 132 -8.11 3.27 15.59
N ASP A 133 -8.03 4.26 14.69
CA ASP A 133 -6.76 4.85 14.27
C ASP A 133 -6.37 5.98 15.22
N PHE A 134 -5.38 5.74 16.09
CA PHE A 134 -4.87 6.72 17.05
C PHE A 134 -4.46 8.06 16.42
N THR A 135 -4.02 8.05 15.15
CA THR A 135 -3.62 9.29 14.45
C THR A 135 -4.79 10.15 13.98
N LYS A 136 -6.01 9.63 14.04
CA LYS A 136 -7.25 10.31 13.63
C LYS A 136 -8.17 10.69 14.81
N MET A 137 -7.79 10.36 16.03
CA MET A 137 -8.56 10.74 17.22
C MET A 137 -8.44 12.25 17.46
N LYS A 138 -9.55 12.88 17.87
CA LYS A 138 -9.52 14.27 18.33
C LYS A 138 -8.60 14.36 19.57
N ARG A 139 -7.68 15.32 19.54
CA ARG A 139 -6.82 15.67 20.68
C ARG A 139 -7.57 16.58 21.63
#